data_AF-H3SP24-F1
#
_entry.id   AF-H3SP24-F1
#
_cell.length_a   1.000
_cell.length_b   1.000
_cell.length_c   1.000
_cell.angle_alpha   90.00
_cell.angle_beta   90.00
_cell.angle_gamma   90.00
#
_symmetry.space_group_name_H-M   'P 1'
#
loop_
_entity.id
_entity.type
_entity.pdbx_description
1 polymer ?
#
loop_
_entity_poly.entity_id
_entity_poly.type
_entity_poly.pdbx_seq_one_letter_code
_entity_poly.pdbx_strand_id
1 'polypeptide(L)'
;MGENYMSQHVTDDQTLSQLRILGEINAIFSSIGGEFWLRGGWAIDFLLGKITRPHEDLDLVTWVEYRESLERALIEAEFDRMPVSDRQTDFRKGTVDIQFLYLTRSSEGHIIPNGLPEWVWRADSLPLQQYTLNGISAFVLSPTQLLEEKEVFEQIGRTPRPKDIESKKILRSILAEG
;
A
#
# COMPACT_ATOMS: atom_id res chain seq x y z
N MET A 1 -10.64 3.53 45.63
CA MET A 1 -11.85 3.16 44.88
C MET A 1 -11.89 4.10 43.69
N GLY A 2 -11.47 3.77 42.48
CA GLY A 2 -11.49 2.48 41.81
C GLY A 2 -12.31 2.68 40.53
N GLU A 3 -11.62 2.77 39.40
CA GLU A 3 -12.06 2.42 38.03
C GLU A 3 -13.13 3.34 37.38
N ASN A 4 -12.94 3.93 36.20
CA ASN A 4 -12.56 3.26 34.95
C ASN A 4 -11.78 4.17 34.00
N TYR A 5 -10.64 3.63 33.55
CA TYR A 5 -9.95 3.98 32.33
C TYR A 5 -10.92 3.84 31.13
N MET A 6 -11.28 4.96 30.49
CA MET A 6 -11.77 4.91 29.10
C MET A 6 -10.56 4.97 28.16
N SER A 7 -9.81 3.86 28.11
CA SER A 7 -8.86 3.61 27.02
C SER A 7 -9.66 3.12 25.80
N GLN A 8 -10.27 4.05 25.09
CA GLN A 8 -10.71 3.82 23.72
C GLN A 8 -9.78 4.68 22.86
N HIS A 9 -8.74 4.07 22.31
CA HIS A 9 -8.03 4.67 21.18
C HIS A 9 -9.02 4.71 20.02
N VAL A 10 -9.76 5.82 19.94
CA VAL A 10 -10.58 6.20 18.79
C VAL A 10 -9.65 6.16 17.60
N THR A 11 -9.73 5.09 16.81
CA THR A 11 -9.21 5.10 15.45
C THR A 11 -9.77 6.35 14.79
N ASP A 12 -8.90 7.30 14.43
CA ASP A 12 -9.35 8.61 13.95
C ASP A 12 -10.23 8.45 12.70
N ASP A 13 -11.12 9.41 12.46
CA ASP A 13 -12.09 9.36 11.36
C ASP A 13 -11.43 9.16 9.99
N GLN A 14 -10.19 9.62 9.83
CA GLN A 14 -9.39 9.41 8.61
C GLN A 14 -9.00 7.95 8.46
N THR A 15 -8.52 7.30 9.51
CA THR A 15 -8.15 5.89 9.52
C THR A 15 -9.35 4.98 9.22
N LEU A 16 -10.53 5.28 9.79
CA LEU A 16 -11.76 4.56 9.45
C LEU A 16 -12.19 4.79 8.00
N SER A 17 -12.01 6.00 7.47
CA SER A 17 -12.30 6.33 6.08
C SER A 17 -11.35 5.59 5.12
N GLN A 18 -10.07 5.52 5.44
CA GLN A 18 -9.05 4.77 4.70
C GLN A 18 -9.38 3.27 4.65
N LEU A 19 -9.74 2.65 5.78
CA LEU A 19 -10.15 1.25 5.83
C LEU A 19 -11.41 0.97 4.98
N ARG A 20 -12.40 1.88 5.02
CA ARG A 20 -13.60 1.76 4.18
C ARG A 20 -13.26 1.81 2.70
N ILE A 21 -12.41 2.77 2.31
CA ILE A 21 -11.94 2.93 0.93
C ILE A 21 -11.15 1.71 0.47
N LEU A 22 -10.30 1.10 1.32
CA LEU A 22 -9.65 -0.17 1.00
C LEU A 22 -10.67 -1.29 0.74
N GLY A 23 -11.77 -1.33 1.49
CA GLY A 23 -12.90 -2.24 1.22
C GLY A 23 -13.56 -2.01 -0.14
N GLU A 24 -13.76 -0.76 -0.53
CA GLU A 24 -14.30 -0.40 -1.85
C GLU A 24 -13.33 -0.79 -2.98
N ILE A 25 -12.03 -0.52 -2.80
CA ILE A 25 -10.98 -0.88 -3.76
C ILE A 25 -10.92 -2.41 -3.92
N ASN A 26 -11.03 -3.19 -2.84
CA ASN A 26 -11.15 -4.65 -2.91
C ASN A 26 -12.32 -5.11 -3.79
N ALA A 27 -13.50 -4.49 -3.62
CA ALA A 27 -14.67 -4.82 -4.41
C ALA A 27 -14.47 -4.48 -5.90
N ILE A 28 -13.79 -3.36 -6.20
CA ILE A 28 -13.44 -2.95 -7.57
C ILE A 28 -12.46 -3.94 -8.20
N PHE A 29 -11.38 -4.33 -7.49
CA PHE A 29 -10.44 -5.30 -8.03
C PHE A 29 -11.09 -6.67 -8.27
N SER A 30 -12.01 -7.07 -7.38
CA SER A 30 -12.81 -8.28 -7.56
C SER A 30 -13.69 -8.22 -8.81
N SER A 31 -14.26 -7.06 -9.15
CA SER A 31 -15.13 -6.91 -10.33
C SER A 31 -14.38 -6.88 -11.66
N ILE A 32 -13.14 -6.35 -11.66
CA ILE A 32 -12.28 -6.31 -12.86
C ILE A 32 -11.40 -7.56 -13.01
N GLY A 33 -11.45 -8.49 -12.05
CA GLY A 33 -10.65 -9.72 -12.06
C GLY A 33 -9.15 -9.47 -11.89
N GLY A 34 -8.78 -8.42 -11.15
CA GLY A 34 -7.40 -8.04 -10.89
C GLY A 34 -7.02 -8.15 -9.42
N GLU A 35 -5.77 -7.80 -9.14
CA GLU A 35 -5.18 -7.87 -7.80
C GLU A 35 -4.39 -6.58 -7.51
N PHE A 36 -4.33 -6.21 -6.24
CA PHE A 36 -3.42 -5.17 -5.77
C PHE A 36 -2.72 -5.60 -4.49
N TRP A 37 -1.59 -4.97 -4.20
CA TRP A 37 -0.85 -5.16 -2.96
C TRP A 37 -0.74 -3.83 -2.23
N LEU A 38 -0.96 -3.86 -0.93
CA LEU A 38 -0.62 -2.76 -0.05
C LEU A 38 0.90 -2.58 -0.01
N ARG A 39 1.34 -1.33 -0.04
CA ARG A 39 2.70 -0.94 0.31
C ARG A 39 2.68 0.15 1.39
N GLY A 40 3.81 0.77 1.67
CA GLY A 40 3.86 1.93 2.55
C GLY A 40 3.56 1.60 4.01
N GLY A 41 2.90 2.53 4.71
CA GLY A 41 2.58 2.39 6.14
C GLY A 41 1.48 1.36 6.42
N TRP A 42 0.44 1.35 5.60
CA TRP A 42 -0.68 0.42 5.74
C TRP A 42 -0.26 -1.04 5.56
N ALA A 43 0.66 -1.33 4.65
CA ALA A 43 1.25 -2.66 4.52
C ALA A 43 1.83 -3.18 5.84
N ILE A 44 2.56 -2.33 6.57
CA ILE A 44 3.18 -2.70 7.85
C ILE A 44 2.12 -3.01 8.91
N ASP A 45 1.06 -2.21 8.98
CA ASP A 45 -0.01 -2.42 9.95
C ASP A 45 -0.81 -3.71 9.66
N PHE A 46 -1.01 -4.05 8.38
CA PHE A 46 -1.60 -5.33 7.97
C PHE A 46 -0.69 -6.51 8.33
N LEU A 47 0.63 -6.41 8.09
CA LEU A 47 1.59 -7.44 8.50
C LEU A 47 1.58 -7.67 10.02
N LEU A 48 1.43 -6.60 10.81
CA LEU A 48 1.40 -6.66 12.26
C LEU A 48 0.03 -7.02 12.85
N GLY A 49 -1.03 -7.01 12.04
CA GLY A 49 -2.41 -7.20 12.51
C GLY A 49 -2.91 -6.12 13.48
N LYS A 50 -2.28 -4.93 13.48
CA LYS A 50 -2.69 -3.80 14.33
C LYS A 50 -2.32 -2.46 13.70
N ILE A 51 -3.14 -1.44 13.96
CA ILE A 51 -2.86 -0.06 13.54
C ILE A 51 -1.77 0.52 14.46
N THR A 52 -0.64 0.95 13.91
CA THR A 52 0.50 1.44 14.71
C THR A 52 0.53 2.96 14.84
N ARG A 53 -0.04 3.67 13.87
CA ARG A 53 -0.15 5.15 13.82
C ARG A 53 -1.18 5.58 12.77
N PRO A 54 -1.61 6.85 12.77
CA PRO A 54 -2.33 7.43 11.63
C PRO A 54 -1.46 7.42 10.36
N HIS A 55 -2.10 7.20 9.20
CA HIS A 55 -1.46 7.25 7.88
C HIS A 55 -2.04 8.39 7.05
N GLU A 56 -1.19 9.02 6.23
CA GLU A 56 -1.57 10.17 5.41
C GLU A 56 -2.40 9.73 4.20
N ASP A 57 -2.07 8.57 3.64
CA ASP A 57 -2.48 8.10 2.31
C ASP A 57 -2.65 6.56 2.27
N LEU A 58 -3.19 6.07 1.15
CA LEU A 58 -3.18 4.66 0.76
C LEU A 58 -2.18 4.45 -0.37
N ASP A 59 -1.05 3.81 -0.08
CA ASP A 59 -0.08 3.40 -1.10
C ASP A 59 -0.40 1.97 -1.60
N LEU A 60 -0.64 1.83 -2.90
CA LEU A 60 -1.02 0.56 -3.55
C LEU A 60 -0.15 0.29 -4.77
N VAL A 61 0.08 -0.99 -5.07
CA VAL A 61 0.67 -1.43 -6.34
C VAL A 61 -0.22 -2.41 -7.06
N THR A 62 -0.18 -2.39 -8.38
CA THR A 62 -0.90 -3.34 -9.23
C THR A 62 -0.22 -3.46 -10.60
N TRP A 63 -0.65 -4.40 -11.43
CA TRP A 63 -0.13 -4.56 -12.78
C TRP A 63 -0.67 -3.49 -13.73
N VAL A 64 0.18 -2.99 -14.63
CA VAL A 64 -0.18 -1.94 -15.60
C VAL A 64 -1.30 -2.37 -16.55
N GLU A 65 -1.46 -3.68 -16.79
CA GLU A 65 -2.55 -4.25 -17.59
C GLU A 65 -3.95 -3.98 -17.01
N TYR A 66 -4.06 -3.77 -15.70
CA TYR A 66 -5.34 -3.41 -15.07
C TYR A 66 -5.62 -1.91 -15.08
N ARG A 67 -4.68 -1.07 -15.54
CA ARG A 67 -4.79 0.39 -15.41
C ARG A 67 -6.08 0.95 -15.99
N GLU A 68 -6.41 0.58 -17.22
CA GLU A 68 -7.58 1.17 -17.91
C GLU A 68 -8.90 0.76 -17.24
N SER A 69 -9.06 -0.52 -16.90
CA SER A 69 -10.25 -1.03 -16.23
C SER A 69 -10.37 -0.50 -14.80
N LEU A 70 -9.26 -0.43 -14.06
CA LEU A 70 -9.19 0.13 -12.72
C LEU A 70 -9.55 1.62 -12.72
N GLU A 71 -8.91 2.43 -13.58
CA GLU A 71 -9.17 3.87 -13.65
C GLU A 71 -10.64 4.15 -13.96
N ARG A 72 -11.22 3.41 -14.90
CA ARG A 72 -12.65 3.52 -15.24
C ARG A 72 -13.54 3.18 -14.06
N ALA A 73 -13.30 2.04 -13.41
CA ALA A 73 -14.12 1.58 -12.28
C ALA A 73 -14.01 2.50 -11.06
N LEU A 74 -12.82 3.05 -10.79
CA LEU A 74 -12.62 4.05 -9.72
C LEU A 74 -13.37 5.35 -10.03
N ILE A 75 -13.31 5.85 -11.28
CA ILE A 75 -14.08 7.04 -11.68
C ILE A 75 -15.59 6.79 -11.55
N GLU A 76 -16.09 5.64 -11.98
CA GLU A 76 -17.50 5.24 -11.80
C GLU A 76 -17.90 5.13 -10.32
N ALA A 77 -16.94 4.81 -9.45
CA ALA A 77 -17.11 4.78 -8.00
C ALA A 77 -16.81 6.14 -7.31
N GLU A 78 -16.83 7.25 -8.06
CA GLU A 78 -16.66 8.62 -7.56
C GLU A 78 -15.28 8.92 -6.94
N PHE A 79 -14.23 8.25 -7.44
CA PHE A 79 -12.85 8.64 -7.14
C PHE A 79 -12.37 9.69 -8.16
N ASP A 80 -11.85 10.80 -7.66
CA ASP A 80 -11.25 11.85 -8.48
C ASP A 80 -9.88 11.40 -8.97
N ARG A 81 -9.73 11.20 -10.28
CA ARG A 81 -8.46 10.79 -10.90
C ARG A 81 -7.51 11.97 -11.09
N MET A 82 -6.28 11.81 -10.61
CA MET A 82 -5.18 12.76 -10.74
C MET A 82 -3.98 12.06 -11.41
N PRO A 83 -3.88 12.07 -12.75
CA PRO A 83 -2.78 11.40 -13.44
C PRO A 83 -1.45 12.07 -13.11
N VAL A 84 -0.46 11.26 -12.68
CA VAL A 84 0.88 11.75 -12.32
C VAL A 84 1.88 11.43 -13.42
N SER A 85 1.91 10.17 -13.89
CA SER A 85 2.80 9.73 -14.98
C SER A 85 2.30 8.41 -15.59
N ASP A 86 3.07 7.84 -16.51
CA ASP A 86 2.81 6.47 -17.00
C ASP A 86 3.02 5.40 -15.92
N ARG A 87 3.77 5.75 -14.87
CA ARG A 87 4.16 4.84 -13.80
C ARG A 87 3.17 4.84 -12.64
N GLN A 88 2.41 5.93 -12.51
CA GLN A 88 1.58 6.17 -11.34
C GLN A 88 0.34 6.98 -11.70
N THR A 89 -0.78 6.61 -11.10
CA THR A 89 -1.99 7.43 -11.07
C THR A 89 -2.44 7.61 -9.64
N ASP A 90 -2.69 8.86 -9.27
CA ASP A 90 -3.22 9.20 -7.96
C ASP A 90 -4.72 9.37 -8.07
N PHE A 91 -5.41 9.08 -6.97
CA PHE A 91 -6.84 9.27 -6.83
C PHE A 91 -7.12 9.93 -5.50
N ARG A 92 -8.27 10.59 -5.41
CA ARG A 92 -8.80 11.10 -4.16
C ARG A 92 -10.26 10.68 -4.02
N LYS A 93 -10.64 10.31 -2.80
CA LYS A 93 -12.06 10.14 -2.43
C LYS A 93 -12.31 10.76 -1.06
N GLY A 94 -13.12 11.82 -1.03
CA GLY A 94 -13.25 12.66 0.14
C GLY A 94 -11.90 13.28 0.54
N THR A 95 -11.42 13.00 1.74
CA THR A 95 -10.13 13.48 2.27
C THR A 95 -9.00 12.46 2.14
N VAL A 96 -9.25 11.30 1.54
CA VAL A 96 -8.26 10.23 1.43
C VAL A 96 -7.56 10.29 0.08
N ASP A 97 -6.24 10.41 0.12
CA ASP A 97 -5.35 10.28 -1.02
C ASP A 97 -4.98 8.81 -1.23
N ILE A 98 -5.02 8.35 -2.49
CA ILE A 98 -4.71 6.99 -2.90
C ILE A 98 -3.70 7.05 -4.05
N GLN A 99 -2.64 6.26 -3.97
CA GLN A 99 -1.60 6.21 -4.99
C GLN A 99 -1.49 4.79 -5.54
N PHE A 100 -1.62 4.64 -6.86
CA PHE A 100 -1.37 3.38 -7.54
C PHE A 100 -0.06 3.47 -8.33
N LEU A 101 0.96 2.72 -7.88
CA LEU A 101 2.16 2.45 -8.67
C LEU A 101 1.92 1.24 -9.57
N TYR A 102 2.13 1.40 -10.87
CA TYR A 102 1.96 0.32 -11.84
C TYR A 102 3.25 -0.45 -12.06
N LEU A 103 3.14 -1.77 -12.02
CA LEU A 103 4.23 -2.71 -12.28
C LEU A 103 4.06 -3.35 -13.66
N THR A 104 5.17 -3.76 -14.25
CA THR A 104 5.20 -4.58 -15.47
C THR A 104 6.31 -5.61 -15.37
N ARG A 105 6.38 -6.51 -16.35
CA ARG A 105 7.51 -7.42 -16.51
C ARG A 105 8.45 -6.92 -17.59
N SER A 106 9.74 -6.93 -17.32
CA SER A 106 10.76 -6.69 -18.34
C SER A 106 10.77 -7.82 -19.36
N SER A 107 11.51 -7.66 -20.46
CA SER A 107 11.72 -8.73 -21.45
C SER A 107 12.39 -9.98 -20.87
N GLU A 108 13.09 -9.84 -19.75
CA GLU A 108 13.74 -10.94 -19.01
C GLU A 108 12.82 -11.56 -17.94
N GLY A 109 11.58 -11.07 -17.81
CA GLY A 109 10.60 -11.55 -16.85
C GLY A 109 10.73 -10.95 -15.45
N HIS A 110 11.66 -10.02 -15.24
CA HIS A 110 11.82 -9.31 -13.96
C HIS A 110 10.64 -8.37 -13.69
N ILE A 111 10.23 -8.28 -12.43
CA ILE A 111 9.22 -7.30 -11.98
C ILE A 111 9.89 -5.94 -11.91
N ILE A 112 9.32 -4.94 -12.57
CA ILE A 112 9.82 -3.55 -12.58
C ILE A 112 8.65 -2.58 -12.43
N PRO A 113 8.85 -1.40 -11.81
CA PRO A 113 7.92 -0.29 -12.00
C PRO A 113 7.81 0.06 -13.48
N ASN A 114 6.59 0.33 -13.93
CA ASN A 114 6.33 0.66 -15.33
C ASN A 114 7.22 1.83 -15.75
N GLY A 115 7.85 1.74 -16.93
CA GLY A 115 8.75 2.77 -17.44
C GLY A 115 10.02 3.02 -16.63
N LEU A 116 10.44 2.11 -15.74
CA LEU A 116 11.66 2.25 -14.93
C LEU A 116 12.44 0.92 -14.84
N PRO A 117 13.05 0.46 -15.95
CA PRO A 117 13.71 -0.85 -16.02
C PRO A 117 14.94 -0.99 -15.12
N GLU A 118 15.57 0.11 -14.72
CA GLU A 118 16.72 0.11 -13.81
C GLU A 118 16.37 -0.30 -12.37
N TRP A 119 15.10 -0.22 -11.99
CA TRP A 119 14.65 -0.59 -10.65
C TRP A 119 13.97 -1.95 -10.66
N VAL A 120 14.78 -3.00 -10.65
CA VAL A 120 14.29 -4.38 -10.57
C VAL A 120 13.81 -4.69 -9.15
N TRP A 121 12.55 -5.11 -9.05
CA TRP A 121 11.97 -5.64 -7.82
C TRP A 121 12.29 -7.12 -7.68
N ARG A 122 12.25 -7.59 -6.43
CA ARG A 122 12.48 -9.00 -6.12
C ARG A 122 11.41 -9.88 -6.76
N ALA A 123 11.79 -11.11 -7.12
CA ALA A 123 10.84 -12.08 -7.67
C ALA A 123 9.73 -12.47 -6.68
N ASP A 124 10.00 -12.37 -5.37
CA ASP A 124 9.07 -12.62 -4.27
C ASP A 124 8.37 -11.34 -3.77
N SER A 125 8.44 -10.22 -4.52
CA SER A 125 7.88 -8.92 -4.10
C SER A 125 6.35 -8.92 -3.94
N LEU A 126 5.63 -9.75 -4.69
CA LEU A 126 4.17 -9.76 -4.78
C LEU A 126 3.60 -11.12 -4.33
N PRO A 127 3.69 -11.49 -3.03
CA PRO A 127 3.13 -12.73 -2.55
C PRO A 127 1.59 -12.72 -2.62
N LEU A 128 0.97 -13.87 -2.85
CA LEU A 128 -0.49 -14.03 -2.79
C LEU A 128 -0.99 -14.32 -1.36
N GLN A 129 -0.23 -13.89 -0.35
CA GLN A 129 -0.62 -14.00 1.05
C GLN A 129 -1.50 -12.81 1.43
N GLN A 130 -2.72 -13.10 1.90
CA GLN A 130 -3.61 -12.07 2.43
C GLN A 130 -3.38 -11.86 3.93
N TYR A 131 -3.55 -10.61 4.34
CA TYR A 131 -3.56 -10.20 5.74
C TYR A 131 -4.88 -9.50 6.03
N THR A 132 -5.42 -9.68 7.23
CA THR A 132 -6.69 -9.09 7.64
C THR A 132 -6.48 -8.10 8.77
N LEU A 133 -6.98 -6.89 8.60
CA LEU A 133 -6.99 -5.84 9.61
C LEU A 133 -8.38 -5.19 9.64
N ASN A 134 -9.00 -5.12 10.82
CA ASN A 134 -10.33 -4.52 11.02
C ASN A 134 -11.40 -5.04 10.04
N GLY A 135 -11.35 -6.33 9.69
CA GLY A 135 -12.28 -6.98 8.76
C GLY A 135 -11.99 -6.75 7.27
N ILE A 136 -10.96 -5.97 6.93
CA ILE A 136 -10.49 -5.79 5.55
C ILE A 136 -9.34 -6.76 5.30
N SER A 137 -9.42 -7.50 4.19
CA SER A 137 -8.35 -8.39 3.74
C SER A 137 -7.70 -7.85 2.48
N ALA A 138 -6.38 -7.86 2.39
CA ALA A 138 -5.64 -7.39 1.22
C ALA A 138 -4.33 -8.18 1.08
N PHE A 139 -3.80 -8.28 -0.14
CA PHE A 139 -2.42 -8.71 -0.33
C PHE A 139 -1.47 -7.60 0.11
N VAL A 140 -0.29 -7.99 0.59
CA VAL A 140 0.73 -7.05 1.06
C VAL A 140 2.03 -7.35 0.34
N LEU A 141 2.74 -6.31 -0.06
CA LEU A 141 4.09 -6.42 -0.60
C LEU A 141 5.00 -7.18 0.38
N SER A 142 5.94 -7.99 -0.12
CA SER A 142 6.81 -8.75 0.78
C SER A 142 7.57 -7.83 1.75
N PRO A 143 7.77 -8.25 3.02
CA PRO A 143 8.50 -7.43 4.00
C PRO A 143 9.90 -7.03 3.53
N THR A 144 10.57 -7.91 2.78
CA THR A 144 11.88 -7.63 2.16
C THR A 144 11.78 -6.51 1.12
N GLN A 145 10.80 -6.57 0.21
CA GLN A 145 10.62 -5.52 -0.79
C GLN A 145 10.24 -4.19 -0.13
N LEU A 146 9.36 -4.19 0.89
CA LEU A 146 9.01 -2.98 1.65
C LEU A 146 10.22 -2.31 2.30
N LEU A 147 11.18 -3.11 2.78
CA LEU A 147 12.43 -2.62 3.37
C LEU A 147 13.34 -2.03 2.28
N GLU A 148 13.56 -2.76 1.18
CA GLU A 148 14.39 -2.30 0.06
C GLU A 148 13.88 -0.99 -0.53
N GLU A 149 12.56 -0.82 -0.69
CA GLU A 149 11.98 0.44 -1.18
C GLU A 149 12.39 1.64 -0.31
N LYS A 150 12.41 1.46 1.02
CA LYS A 150 12.80 2.53 1.95
C LYS A 150 14.30 2.80 1.90
N GLU A 151 15.13 1.77 1.72
CA GLU A 151 16.57 1.91 1.64
C GLU A 151 17.02 2.58 0.33
N VAL A 152 16.38 2.23 -0.80
CA VAL A 152 16.65 2.86 -2.11
C VAL A 152 16.30 4.35 -2.09
N PHE A 153 15.17 4.74 -1.48
CA PHE A 153 14.82 6.16 -1.37
C PHE A 153 15.88 6.98 -0.63
N GLU A 154 16.49 6.43 0.41
CA GLU A 154 17.57 7.12 1.13
C GLU A 154 18.84 7.25 0.26
N GLN A 155 19.16 6.23 -0.55
CA GLN A 155 20.32 6.24 -1.44
C GLN A 155 20.21 7.28 -2.57
N ILE A 156 18.99 7.55 -3.06
CA ILE A 156 18.74 8.57 -4.10
C ILE A 156 18.55 9.98 -3.53
N GLY A 157 18.90 10.21 -2.26
CA GLY A 157 18.96 11.54 -1.64
C GLY A 157 17.62 12.05 -1.11
N ARG A 158 16.58 11.21 -1.00
CA ARG A 158 15.38 11.60 -0.26
C ARG A 158 15.71 11.71 1.22
N THR A 159 15.35 12.83 1.84
CA THR A 159 15.55 13.02 3.29
C THR A 159 14.76 11.97 4.07
N PRO A 160 15.43 11.14 4.89
CA PRO A 160 14.75 10.15 5.73
C PRO A 160 13.75 10.85 6.66
N ARG A 161 12.48 10.44 6.64
CA ARG A 161 11.50 10.96 7.59
C ARG A 161 11.55 10.14 8.87
N PRO A 162 11.24 10.71 10.05
CA PRO A 162 11.20 9.95 11.30
C PRO A 162 10.37 8.65 11.22
N LYS A 163 9.22 8.68 10.50
CA LYS A 163 8.37 7.51 10.28
C LYS A 163 9.04 6.39 9.45
N ASP A 164 10.00 6.74 8.59
CA ASP A 164 10.73 5.76 7.78
C ASP A 164 11.74 4.99 8.63
N ILE A 165 12.38 5.62 9.62
CA ILE A 165 13.30 4.96 10.57
C ILE A 165 12.56 3.87 11.36
N GLU A 166 11.39 4.20 11.91
CA GLU A 166 10.60 3.26 12.70
C GLU A 166 10.07 2.11 11.84
N SER A 167 9.58 2.42 10.63
CA SER A 167 9.13 1.42 9.67
C SER A 167 10.24 0.40 9.33
N LYS A 168 11.48 0.87 9.11
CA LYS A 168 12.61 -0.03 8.84
C LYS A 168 12.94 -0.94 10.02
N LYS A 169 12.86 -0.44 11.26
CA LYS A 169 13.06 -1.27 12.46
C LYS A 169 12.02 -2.38 12.55
N ILE A 170 10.74 -2.04 12.35
CA ILE A 170 9.63 -3.00 12.36
C ILE A 170 9.83 -4.06 11.28
N LEU A 171 10.10 -3.65 10.04
CA LEU A 171 10.33 -4.58 8.93
C LEU A 171 11.50 -5.54 9.19
N ARG A 172 12.60 -5.04 9.78
CA ARG A 172 13.73 -5.89 10.17
C ARG A 172 13.37 -6.87 11.30
N SER A 173 12.49 -6.50 12.23
CA SER A 173 11.98 -7.44 13.26
C SER A 173 11.14 -8.53 12.62
N ILE A 174 10.19 -8.17 11.75
CA ILE A 174 9.34 -9.13 11.01
C ILE A 174 10.21 -10.14 10.24
N LEU A 175 11.25 -9.66 9.57
CA LEU A 175 12.18 -10.49 8.80
C LEU A 175 13.09 -11.38 9.66
N ALA A 176 13.30 -11.06 10.94
CA ALA A 176 14.09 -11.86 11.85
C ALA A 176 13.26 -12.96 12.55
N GLU A 177 11.93 -12.80 12.58
CA GLU A 177 10.99 -13.71 13.24
C GLU A 177 10.37 -14.74 12.28
N GLY A 178 10.48 -14.54 10.96
CA GLY A 178 10.01 -15.45 9.91
C GLY A 178 11.10 -16.36 9.38
#